data_AF-A0A7L9BZF8-F1
#
_entry.id   AF-A0A7L9BZF8-F1
#
_cell.length_a   1.000
_cell.length_b   1.000
_cell.length_c   1.000
_cell.angle_alpha   90.00
_cell.angle_beta   90.00
_cell.angle_gamma   90.00
#
_symmetry.space_group_name_H-M   'P 1'
#
loop_
_entity.id
_entity.type
_entity.pdbx_description
1 polymer ?
#
loop_
_entity_poly.entity_id
_entity_poly.type
_entity_poly.pdbx_seq_one_letter_code
_entity_poly.pdbx_strand_id
1 'polypeptide(L)' 'MNANPPKPNEKPEEQRGLVCAKCGCAHLRVIYTRKTWGGALRRRRECRNCGHRITTTERAH' A
#
# COMPACT_ATOMS: atom_id res chain seq x y z
N MET A 1 -20.41 -15.29 25.69
CA MET A 1 -19.01 -14.92 25.36
C MET A 1 -18.75 -15.51 23.98
N ASN A 2 -19.06 -14.78 22.91
CA ASN A 2 -19.14 -15.41 21.58
C ASN A 2 -17.91 -14.98 20.77
N ALA A 3 -16.88 -15.83 20.81
CA ALA A 3 -15.76 -15.76 19.88
C ALA A 3 -16.29 -16.19 18.50
N ASN A 4 -16.36 -15.24 17.57
CA ASN A 4 -16.69 -15.53 16.19
C ASN A 4 -15.46 -16.18 15.53
N PRO A 5 -15.55 -17.40 14.95
CA PRO A 5 -14.40 -18.06 14.36
C PRO A 5 -13.90 -17.30 13.11
N PRO A 6 -12.57 -17.27 12.86
CA PRO A 6 -12.03 -16.64 11.66
C PRO A 6 -12.50 -17.42 10.42
N LYS A 7 -13.15 -16.73 9.47
CA LYS A 7 -13.67 -17.33 8.24
C LYS A 7 -12.51 -17.80 7.36
N PRO A 8 -12.47 -19.07 6.90
CA PRO A 8 -11.39 -19.58 6.05
C PRO A 8 -11.87 -19.66 4.60
N ASN A 9 -11.68 -18.59 3.80
CA ASN A 9 -11.54 -18.64 2.33
C ASN A 9 -11.56 -17.24 1.70
N GLU A 10 -10.46 -16.50 1.79
CA GLU A 10 -10.25 -15.32 0.94
C GLU A 10 -9.06 -15.65 0.03
N LYS A 11 -9.29 -15.59 -1.28
CA LYS A 11 -8.39 -16.12 -2.31
C LYS A 11 -7.07 -15.32 -2.34
N PRO A 12 -5.91 -15.93 -2.66
CA PRO A 12 -4.64 -15.22 -2.78
C PRO A 12 -4.61 -14.12 -3.86
N GLU A 13 -5.64 -14.05 -4.72
CA GLU A 13 -5.77 -13.06 -5.79
C GLU A 13 -6.15 -11.64 -5.31
N GLU A 14 -6.54 -11.46 -4.05
CA GLU A 14 -6.94 -10.16 -3.49
C GLU A 14 -5.81 -9.34 -2.85
N GLN A 15 -4.57 -9.86 -2.79
CA GLN A 15 -3.40 -9.05 -2.42
C GLN A 15 -2.85 -8.24 -3.62
N ARG A 16 -3.73 -7.63 -4.40
CA ARG A 16 -3.36 -6.57 -5.36
C ARG A 16 -3.22 -5.25 -4.58
N GLY A 17 -2.11 -5.10 -3.87
CA GLY A 17 -1.86 -3.94 -3.04
C GLY A 17 -0.38 -3.74 -2.74
N LEU A 18 0.02 -2.48 -2.58
CA LEU A 18 1.39 -2.16 -2.18
C LEU A 18 1.55 -2.51 -0.69
N VAL A 19 2.53 -3.33 -0.34
CA VAL A 19 2.85 -3.69 1.05
C VAL A 19 4.10 -2.98 1.55
N CYS A 20 4.22 -2.84 2.87
CA CYS A 20 5.39 -2.27 3.49
C CYS A 20 6.57 -3.24 3.44
N ALA A 21 7.65 -2.86 2.74
CA ALA A 21 8.87 -3.65 2.68
C ALA A 21 9.55 -3.87 4.06
N LYS A 22 9.24 -3.04 5.07
CA LYS A 22 9.88 -3.12 6.39
C LYS A 22 9.15 -4.06 7.36
N CYS A 23 7.82 -4.15 7.29
CA CYS A 23 7.04 -4.88 8.29
C CYS A 23 5.89 -5.71 7.70
N GLY A 24 5.76 -5.77 6.37
CA GLY A 24 4.70 -6.53 5.70
C GLY A 24 3.31 -5.90 5.78
N CYS A 25 3.11 -4.79 6.50
CA CYS A 25 1.82 -4.10 6.62
C CYS A 25 1.28 -3.70 5.23
N ALA A 26 0.00 -3.95 4.94
CA ALA A 26 -0.67 -3.37 3.76
C ALA A 26 -1.24 -1.95 4.03
N HIS A 27 -1.06 -1.43 5.24
CA HIS A 27 -1.66 -0.17 5.71
C HIS A 27 -0.76 1.03 5.38
N LEU A 28 -0.75 1.42 4.11
CA LEU A 28 0.03 2.55 3.61
C LEU A 28 -0.88 3.78 3.36
N ARG A 29 -0.68 4.88 4.10
CA ARG A 29 -1.36 6.16 3.80
C ARG A 29 -0.62 6.92 2.73
N VAL A 30 -1.32 7.55 1.79
CA VAL A 30 -0.71 8.50 0.85
C VAL A 30 -0.40 9.79 1.61
N ILE A 31 0.86 10.24 1.57
CA ILE A 31 1.27 11.54 2.13
C ILE A 31 1.10 12.63 1.07
N TYR A 32 1.58 12.36 -0.15
CA TYR A 32 1.39 13.28 -1.27
C TYR A 32 1.39 12.55 -2.61
N THR A 33 0.75 13.21 -3.57
CA THR A 33 0.83 12.87 -4.99
C THR A 33 1.30 14.12 -5.73
N ARG A 34 2.35 14.01 -6.54
CA ARG A 34 2.84 15.10 -7.38
C ARG A 34 3.12 14.61 -8.79
N LYS A 35 2.82 15.46 -9.77
CA LYS A 35 3.31 15.28 -11.13
C LYS A 35 4.82 15.55 -11.14
N THR A 36 5.57 14.79 -11.92
CA THR A 36 6.99 15.02 -12.16
C THR A 36 7.21 15.50 -13.58
N TRP A 37 8.36 16.11 -13.82
CA TRP A 37 8.81 16.48 -15.16
C TRP A 37 8.79 15.23 -16.07
N GLY A 38 8.21 15.36 -17.26
CA GLY A 38 8.01 14.24 -18.19
C GLY A 38 6.70 13.46 -18.02
N GLY A 39 5.66 14.07 -17.42
CA GLY A 39 4.30 13.49 -17.41
C GLY A 39 4.06 12.34 -16.42
N ALA A 40 5.09 11.90 -15.69
CA ALA A 40 4.96 10.86 -14.69
C ALA A 40 4.28 11.35 -13.39
N LEU A 41 3.63 10.44 -12.68
CA LEU A 41 2.92 10.69 -11.43
C LEU A 41 3.63 9.99 -10.28
N ARG A 42 4.16 10.76 -9.33
CA ARG A 42 4.88 10.26 -8.16
C ARG A 42 3.99 10.33 -6.92
N ARG A 43 3.71 9.17 -6.33
CA ARG A 43 2.93 9.01 -5.10
C ARG A 43 3.85 8.57 -3.97
N ARG A 44 3.90 9.33 -2.89
CA ARG A 44 4.63 8.96 -1.66
C ARG A 44 3.64 8.50 -0.60
N ARG A 45 3.92 7.33 -0.02
CA ARG A 45 3.12 6.66 0.99
C ARG A 45 3.93 6.40 2.26
N GLU A 46 3.26 6.21 3.38
CA GLU A 46 3.85 5.90 4.69
C GLU A 46 3.07 4.77 5.36
N CYS A 47 3.76 3.73 5.83
CA CYS A 47 3.13 2.65 6.61
C CYS A 47 2.68 3.21 7.96
N ARG A 48 1.39 3.04 8.27
CA ARG A 48 0.82 3.45 9.56
C ARG A 48 1.34 2.62 10.73
N ASN A 49 1.85 1.42 10.48
CA ASN A 49 2.37 0.53 11.51
C ASN A 49 3.81 0.87 11.93
N CYS A 50 4.72 1.15 10.97
CA CYS A 50 6.15 1.32 11.27
C CYS A 50 6.75 2.66 10.79
N GLY A 51 5.96 3.54 10.17
CA GLY A 51 6.41 4.83 9.64
C GLY A 51 7.28 4.76 8.38
N HIS A 52 7.53 3.56 7.83
CA HIS A 52 8.37 3.42 6.64
C HIS A 52 7.71 4.05 5.41
N ARG A 53 8.50 4.78 4.61
CA ARG A 53 8.02 5.57 3.48
C ARG A 53 8.35 4.92 2.14
N ILE A 54 7.35 4.79 1.29
CA ILE A 54 7.45 4.14 -0.01
C ILE A 54 7.05 5.13 -1.08
N THR A 55 7.77 5.15 -2.20
CA THR A 55 7.46 6.03 -3.32
C THR A 55 7.21 5.20 -4.56
N THR A 56 6.08 5.42 -5.21
CA THR A 56 5.81 4.83 -6.52
C THR A 56 5.74 5.92 -7.57
N THR A 57 6.31 5.63 -8.74
CA THR A 57 6.21 6.49 -9.92
C THR A 57 5.43 5.72 -10.97
N GLU A 58 4.32 6.30 -11.41
CA GLU A 58 3.51 5.81 -12.52
C GLU A 58 3.91 6.62 -13.75
N ARG A 59 4.31 5.94 -14.83
CA ARG A 59 4.64 6.57 -16.11
C ARG A 59 3.46 6.35 -17.04
N ALA A 60 2.91 7.43 -17.60
CA ALA A 60 2.01 7.32 -18.73
C ALA A 60 2.89 7.00 -19.95
N HIS A 61 2.63 5.86 -20.59
CA HIS A 61 3.28 5.46 -21.83
C HIS A 61 2.45 5.91 -23.01
#